data_AF-A0A261VLY4-F1
#
_entry.id   AF-A0A261VLY4-F1
#
_cell.length_a   1.000
_cell.length_b   1.000
_cell.length_c   1.000
_cell.angle_alpha   90.00
_cell.angle_beta   90.00
_cell.angle_gamma   90.00
#
_symmetry.space_group_name_H-M   'P 1'
#
loop_
_entity.id
_entity.type
_entity.pdbx_description
1 polymer ?
#
loop_
_entity_poly.entity_id
_entity_poly.type
_entity_poly.pdbx_seq_one_letter_code
_entity_poly.pdbx_strand_id
1 'polypeptide(L)'
;MRPPYLRARALASLLALALLSPAPAQAYPFGQSVPGSHQAPQWALDVLRGMREPAHRAAAPASQGRKLDANGIGCYSDVRVTALERRADLICAALGRGHELVVAGCMPASEAYRLADSLLSQRPLRVYLDHTKRYAPVQTQETFRITQLQP
;
A
#
# COMPACT_ATOMS: atom_id res chain seq x y z
N MET A 1 0.03 8.57 -78.13
CA MET A 1 0.49 9.50 -77.08
C MET A 1 1.45 8.74 -76.14
N ARG A 2 2.76 8.96 -76.29
CA ARG A 2 3.77 8.77 -75.22
C ARG A 2 3.90 10.12 -74.51
N PRO A 3 4.28 10.19 -73.22
CA PRO A 3 5.70 10.46 -72.91
C PRO A 3 6.10 9.84 -71.51
N PRO A 4 7.21 10.24 -70.85
CA PRO A 4 8.31 9.31 -70.51
C PRO A 4 8.78 9.43 -69.04
N TYR A 5 9.90 8.77 -68.73
CA TYR A 5 10.74 8.93 -67.51
C TYR A 5 10.18 8.20 -66.25
N LEU A 6 10.95 7.51 -65.40
CA LEU A 6 12.39 7.55 -65.14
C LEU A 6 12.96 6.13 -64.94
N ARG A 7 14.24 6.05 -65.27
CA ARG A 7 15.20 4.99 -64.95
C ARG A 7 15.33 4.78 -63.43
N ALA A 8 15.38 3.52 -63.03
CA ALA A 8 16.23 2.99 -61.95
C ALA A 8 16.04 1.46 -62.04
N ARG A 9 16.94 0.63 -62.61
CA ARG A 9 18.32 0.32 -62.18
C ARG A 9 18.43 0.41 -60.64
N ALA A 10 18.79 -0.62 -59.90
CA ALA A 10 19.31 -1.93 -60.23
C ALA A 10 19.44 -2.74 -58.93
N LEU A 11 19.79 -4.02 -59.09
CA LEU A 11 20.58 -4.85 -58.17
C LEU A 11 19.87 -5.29 -56.88
N ALA A 12 19.40 -6.53 -56.84
CA ALA A 12 20.20 -7.75 -56.64
C ALA A 12 20.55 -7.97 -55.16
N SER A 13 19.79 -8.88 -54.57
CA SER A 13 20.29 -10.05 -53.86
C SER A 13 21.57 -9.87 -53.04
N LEU A 14 21.41 -9.58 -51.74
CA LEU A 14 22.36 -10.04 -50.72
C LEU A 14 21.59 -10.79 -49.64
N LEU A 15 21.44 -12.08 -49.94
CA LEU A 15 21.04 -13.12 -49.03
C LEU A 15 22.30 -13.50 -48.23
N ALA A 16 22.42 -12.94 -47.03
CA ALA A 16 23.38 -13.37 -46.03
C ALA A 16 22.71 -13.23 -44.66
N LEU A 17 21.93 -14.26 -44.30
CA LEU A 17 21.50 -14.51 -42.93
C LEU A 17 22.76 -14.80 -42.12
N ALA A 18 23.36 -13.75 -41.56
CA ALA A 18 24.45 -13.86 -40.61
C ALA A 18 23.90 -14.51 -39.33
N LEU A 19 24.40 -15.72 -39.11
CA LEU A 19 24.24 -16.50 -37.90
C LEU A 19 24.62 -15.69 -36.65
N LEU A 20 23.78 -15.83 -35.63
CA LEU A 20 24.11 -15.84 -34.20
C LEU A 20 25.18 -14.84 -33.74
N SER A 21 24.74 -13.64 -33.35
CA SER A 21 25.46 -12.81 -32.37
C SER A 21 24.83 -13.04 -30.98
N PRO A 22 25.42 -13.86 -30.10
CA PRO A 22 25.10 -13.79 -28.68
C PRO A 22 25.68 -12.48 -28.14
N ALA A 23 24.81 -11.53 -27.80
CA ALA A 23 25.20 -10.39 -26.99
C ALA A 23 25.79 -10.92 -25.67
N PRO A 24 26.98 -10.47 -25.23
CA PRO A 24 27.48 -10.87 -23.93
C PRO A 24 26.59 -10.25 -22.87
N ALA A 25 25.76 -11.08 -22.24
CA ALA A 25 25.23 -10.77 -20.93
C ALA A 25 26.43 -10.53 -20.02
N GLN A 26 26.70 -9.26 -19.70
CA GLN A 26 27.66 -8.92 -18.65
C GLN A 26 27.07 -9.39 -17.33
N ALA A 27 27.38 -10.63 -16.98
CA ALA A 27 27.21 -11.14 -15.63
C ALA A 27 28.17 -10.34 -14.75
N TYR A 28 27.62 -9.50 -13.88
CA TYR A 28 28.37 -8.86 -12.81
C TYR A 28 29.04 -9.94 -11.95
N PRO A 29 30.38 -9.99 -11.86
CA PRO A 29 31.05 -10.89 -10.93
C PRO A 29 30.93 -10.31 -9.52
N PHE A 30 29.86 -10.65 -8.80
CA PHE A 30 29.86 -10.57 -7.34
C PHE A 30 30.66 -11.76 -6.82
N GLY A 31 31.98 -11.57 -6.67
CA GLY A 31 32.85 -12.65 -6.24
C GLY A 31 34.27 -12.21 -5.95
N GLN A 32 34.45 -11.19 -5.12
CA GLN A 32 35.69 -11.09 -4.34
C GLN A 32 35.42 -11.69 -2.97
N SER A 33 35.87 -12.93 -2.82
CA SER A 33 35.95 -13.71 -1.59
C SER A 33 36.91 -13.03 -0.62
N VAL A 34 36.35 -12.35 0.38
CA VAL A 34 37.09 -11.89 1.57
C VAL A 34 37.07 -13.02 2.61
N PRO A 35 38.22 -13.50 3.09
CA PRO A 35 38.26 -14.39 4.24
C PRO A 35 38.19 -13.53 5.51
N GLY A 36 37.03 -13.46 6.15
CA GLY A 36 36.92 -12.69 7.39
C GLY A 36 35.52 -12.67 7.96
N SER A 37 35.33 -13.38 9.07
CA SER A 37 34.17 -13.32 9.98
C SER A 37 32.80 -13.61 9.36
N HIS A 38 32.40 -14.88 9.43
CA HIS A 38 31.01 -15.33 9.27
C HIS A 38 30.11 -14.87 10.43
N GLN A 39 30.06 -13.58 10.71
CA GLN A 39 29.08 -13.02 11.62
C GLN A 39 28.19 -12.07 10.83
N ALA A 40 26.97 -12.54 10.55
CA ALA A 40 25.95 -11.68 9.99
C ALA A 40 25.83 -10.43 10.88
N PRO A 41 25.81 -9.23 10.29
CA PRO A 41 25.67 -8.00 11.08
C PRO A 41 24.38 -8.06 11.90
N GLN A 42 24.37 -7.47 13.10
CA GLN A 42 23.25 -7.59 14.05
C GLN A 42 21.88 -7.27 13.42
N TRP A 43 21.82 -6.28 12.53
CA TRP A 43 20.60 -5.96 11.80
C TRP A 43 20.07 -7.13 10.93
N ALA A 44 20.96 -7.94 10.35
CA ALA A 44 20.57 -9.10 9.53
C ALA A 44 20.09 -10.27 10.41
N LEU A 45 20.66 -10.41 11.62
CA LEU A 45 20.16 -11.36 12.63
C LEU A 45 18.79 -10.92 13.17
N ASP A 46 18.53 -9.63 13.33
CA ASP A 46 17.24 -9.09 13.75
C ASP A 46 16.16 -9.31 12.68
N VAL A 47 16.48 -9.13 11.40
CA VAL A 47 15.57 -9.44 10.28
C VAL A 47 15.26 -10.94 10.21
N LEU A 48 16.28 -11.80 10.37
CA LEU A 48 16.07 -13.25 10.37
C LEU A 48 15.34 -13.75 11.62
N ARG A 49 15.51 -13.10 12.79
CA ARG A 49 14.69 -13.38 13.98
C ARG A 49 13.26 -12.94 13.79
N GLY A 50 13.02 -11.75 13.21
CA GLY A 50 11.68 -11.25 12.92
C GLY A 50 10.90 -12.11 11.92
N MET A 51 11.58 -12.79 10.99
CA MET A 51 10.94 -13.72 10.04
C MET A 51 10.70 -15.12 10.59
N ARG A 52 11.32 -15.48 11.72
CA ARG A 52 11.28 -16.85 12.27
C ARG A 52 10.43 -16.98 13.53
N GLU A 53 9.81 -15.91 14.00
CA GLU A 53 8.60 -16.06 14.79
C GLU A 53 7.53 -16.58 13.83
N PRO A 54 7.02 -17.82 13.98
CA PRO A 54 5.73 -18.13 13.39
C PRO A 54 4.83 -17.02 13.91
N ALA A 55 4.24 -16.23 13.00
CA ALA A 55 3.26 -15.23 13.35
C ALA A 55 2.28 -15.92 14.29
N HIS A 56 2.51 -15.75 15.59
CA HIS A 56 1.51 -15.97 16.58
C HIS A 56 0.37 -15.19 15.98
N ARG A 57 -0.76 -15.89 15.82
CA ARG A 57 -2.04 -15.25 15.91
C ARG A 57 -1.88 -14.23 17.03
N ALA A 58 -1.56 -13.00 16.67
CA ALA A 58 -1.91 -11.85 17.45
C ALA A 58 -3.42 -11.93 17.32
N ALA A 59 -3.99 -12.75 18.21
CA ALA A 59 -5.28 -12.49 18.77
C ALA A 59 -5.31 -10.97 18.89
N ALA A 60 -6.16 -10.37 18.05
CA ALA A 60 -6.38 -8.94 18.04
C ALA A 60 -6.31 -8.47 19.48
N PRO A 61 -5.50 -7.44 19.81
CA PRO A 61 -5.29 -7.03 21.20
C PRO A 61 -6.65 -7.03 21.86
N ALA A 62 -6.80 -7.94 22.84
CA ALA A 62 -8.07 -8.33 23.40
C ALA A 62 -8.88 -7.07 23.60
N SER A 63 -10.02 -7.02 22.92
CA SER A 63 -10.95 -5.91 22.91
C SER A 63 -11.08 -5.36 24.33
N GLN A 64 -10.36 -4.29 24.65
CA GLN A 64 -10.80 -3.35 25.68
C GLN A 64 -12.24 -3.07 25.28
N GLY A 65 -13.19 -3.56 26.08
CA GLY A 65 -14.60 -3.64 25.71
C GLY A 65 -15.01 -2.32 25.07
N ARG A 66 -15.12 -2.34 23.74
CA ARG A 66 -15.46 -1.13 22.99
C ARG A 66 -16.84 -0.75 23.50
N LYS A 67 -16.96 0.46 24.04
CA LYS A 67 -18.23 0.96 24.53
C LYS A 67 -19.12 1.24 23.31
N LEU A 68 -19.84 0.21 22.91
CA LEU A 68 -20.85 0.27 21.86
C LEU A 68 -22.19 0.65 22.51
N ASP A 69 -22.98 1.45 21.81
CA ASP A 69 -24.38 1.66 22.20
C ASP A 69 -25.25 0.45 21.83
N ALA A 70 -26.55 0.52 22.14
CA ALA A 70 -27.51 -0.53 21.83
C ALA A 70 -27.66 -0.83 20.32
N ASN A 71 -27.23 0.10 19.47
CA ASN A 71 -27.28 -0.03 18.00
C ASN A 71 -25.94 -0.51 17.42
N GLY A 72 -24.95 -0.82 18.26
CA GLY A 72 -23.61 -1.21 17.80
C GLY A 72 -22.74 -0.03 17.34
N ILE A 73 -23.09 1.21 17.70
CA ILE A 73 -22.31 2.39 17.39
C ILE A 73 -21.22 2.59 18.45
N GLY A 74 -19.97 2.64 17.99
CA GLY A 74 -18.80 2.98 18.80
C GLY A 74 -18.43 4.46 18.60
N CYS A 75 -18.04 5.13 19.68
CA CYS A 75 -17.60 6.53 19.66
C CYS A 75 -16.12 6.62 20.04
N TYR A 76 -15.34 7.34 19.23
CA TYR A 76 -13.91 7.56 19.44
C TYR A 76 -13.65 9.06 19.41
N SER A 77 -13.18 9.61 20.53
CA SER A 77 -12.86 11.04 20.66
C SER A 77 -11.36 11.28 20.58
N ASP A 78 -11.01 12.54 20.28
CA ASP A 78 -9.64 13.04 20.18
C ASP A 78 -8.78 12.25 19.17
N VAL A 79 -9.40 11.74 18.11
CA VAL A 79 -8.68 11.03 17.05
C VAL A 79 -8.38 11.96 15.89
N ARG A 80 -7.29 11.72 15.18
CA ARG A 80 -6.88 12.45 13.98
C ARG A 80 -6.85 11.50 12.80
N VAL A 81 -7.22 11.97 11.63
CA VAL A 81 -7.03 11.22 10.40
C VAL A 81 -5.53 11.15 10.11
N THR A 82 -4.97 9.95 10.00
CA THR A 82 -3.54 9.73 9.75
C THR A 82 -3.26 9.32 8.30
N ALA A 83 -4.23 8.68 7.65
CA ALA A 83 -4.14 8.29 6.25
C ALA A 83 -5.53 8.13 5.63
N LEU A 84 -5.59 8.28 4.32
CA LEU A 84 -6.78 8.05 3.51
C LEU A 84 -6.47 7.04 2.40
N GLU A 85 -7.41 6.13 2.17
CA GLU A 85 -7.35 5.11 1.13
C GLU A 85 -8.67 5.13 0.35
N ARG A 86 -8.59 5.25 -0.98
CA ARG A 86 -9.78 5.18 -1.86
C ARG A 86 -10.07 3.74 -2.25
N ARG A 87 -11.33 3.33 -2.12
CA ARG A 87 -11.80 1.99 -2.51
C ARG A 87 -13.13 2.09 -3.25
N ALA A 88 -13.10 1.95 -4.56
CA ALA A 88 -14.28 2.11 -5.43
C ALA A 88 -15.03 3.43 -5.14
N ASP A 89 -16.21 3.33 -4.52
CA ASP A 89 -17.11 4.42 -4.13
C ASP A 89 -16.93 4.90 -2.68
N LEU A 90 -15.99 4.30 -1.93
CA LEU A 90 -15.69 4.61 -0.54
C LEU A 90 -14.33 5.30 -0.39
N ILE A 91 -14.23 6.13 0.64
CA ILE A 91 -12.97 6.58 1.21
C ILE A 91 -12.86 6.02 2.62
N CYS A 92 -11.76 5.34 2.89
CA CYS A 92 -11.43 4.79 4.18
C CYS A 92 -10.32 5.62 4.84
N ALA A 93 -10.49 5.90 6.12
CA ALA A 93 -9.54 6.64 6.94
C ALA A 93 -8.97 5.74 8.02
N ALA A 94 -7.64 5.82 8.20
CA ALA A 94 -7.00 5.40 9.43
C ALA A 94 -7.05 6.56 10.43
N LEU A 95 -7.49 6.28 11.66
CA LEU A 95 -7.62 7.27 12.72
C LEU A 95 -6.74 6.90 13.90
N GLY A 96 -5.98 7.86 14.40
CA GLY A 96 -4.99 7.65 15.46
C GLY A 96 -4.96 8.74 16.52
N ARG A 97 -4.25 8.46 17.62
CA ARG A 97 -3.91 9.40 18.69
C ARG A 97 -2.40 9.43 18.85
N GLY A 98 -1.77 10.55 18.52
CA GLY A 98 -0.31 10.64 18.46
C GLY A 98 0.26 9.62 17.47
N HIS A 99 1.05 8.66 17.97
CA HIS A 99 1.67 7.60 17.17
C HIS A 99 0.86 6.29 17.14
N GLU A 100 -0.24 6.21 17.89
CA GLU A 100 -1.05 5.00 18.00
C GLU A 100 -2.19 5.02 16.97
N LEU A 101 -2.30 3.96 16.15
CA LEU A 101 -3.49 3.71 15.34
C LEU A 101 -4.60 3.14 16.22
N VAL A 102 -5.75 3.81 16.26
CA VAL A 102 -6.85 3.48 17.17
C VAL A 102 -7.94 2.71 16.45
N VAL A 103 -8.36 3.18 15.27
CA VAL A 103 -9.45 2.58 14.51
C VAL A 103 -9.39 2.99 13.04
N ALA A 104 -10.01 2.20 12.16
CA ALA A 104 -10.25 2.58 10.78
C ALA A 104 -11.74 2.66 10.46
N GLY A 105 -12.12 3.56 9.55
CA GLY A 105 -13.50 3.72 9.15
C GLY A 105 -13.63 4.11 7.67
N CYS A 106 -14.68 3.63 7.00
CA CYS A 106 -15.00 4.00 5.63
C CYS A 106 -16.31 4.80 5.56
N MET A 107 -16.38 5.73 4.62
CA MET A 107 -17.60 6.47 4.28
C MET A 107 -17.72 6.67 2.76
N PRO A 108 -18.91 7.04 2.25
CA PRO A 108 -19.10 7.36 0.84
C PRO A 108 -18.15 8.47 0.39
N ALA A 109 -17.59 8.35 -0.80
CA ALA A 109 -16.66 9.34 -1.35
C ALA A 109 -17.27 10.75 -1.44
N SER A 110 -18.59 10.87 -1.61
CA SER A 110 -19.34 12.14 -1.59
C SER A 110 -19.26 12.89 -0.26
N GLU A 111 -19.00 12.19 0.85
CA GLU A 111 -18.95 12.75 2.21
C GLU A 111 -17.51 12.90 2.73
N ALA A 112 -16.54 12.37 1.99
CA ALA A 112 -15.15 12.24 2.41
C ALA A 112 -14.37 13.57 2.51
N TYR A 113 -14.91 14.67 1.99
CA TYR A 113 -14.32 16.01 2.14
C TYR A 113 -13.99 16.33 3.60
N ARG A 114 -14.85 15.93 4.55
CA ARG A 114 -14.62 16.18 5.99
C ARG A 114 -13.41 15.43 6.54
N LEU A 115 -13.14 14.23 6.02
CA LEU A 115 -11.96 13.45 6.38
C LEU A 115 -10.69 14.08 5.79
N ALA A 116 -10.75 14.55 4.55
CA ALA A 116 -9.65 15.24 3.90
C ALA A 116 -9.31 16.56 4.63
N ASP A 117 -10.32 17.34 5.01
CA ASP A 117 -10.15 18.57 5.78
C ASP A 117 -9.51 18.31 7.16
N SER A 118 -9.94 17.27 7.88
CA SER A 118 -9.31 16.87 9.15
C SER A 118 -7.85 16.43 8.97
N LEU A 119 -7.53 15.68 7.90
CA LEU A 119 -6.16 15.27 7.60
C LEU A 119 -5.25 16.49 7.33
N LEU A 120 -5.72 17.45 6.53
CA LEU A 120 -4.96 18.65 6.18
C LEU A 120 -4.80 19.60 7.35
N SER A 121 -5.87 19.83 8.11
CA SER A 121 -5.85 20.72 9.28
C SER A 121 -5.22 20.10 10.51
N GLN A 122 -4.96 18.78 10.47
CA GLN A 122 -4.53 17.96 11.59
C GLN A 122 -5.42 18.12 12.84
N ARG A 123 -6.69 18.51 12.70
CA ARG A 123 -7.56 18.75 13.86
C ARG A 123 -8.04 17.44 14.48
N PRO A 124 -8.05 17.32 15.82
CA PRO A 124 -8.70 16.20 16.47
C PRO A 124 -10.20 16.25 16.18
N LEU A 125 -10.83 15.08 16.09
CA LEU A 125 -12.25 14.95 15.90
C LEU A 125 -12.80 13.79 16.73
N ARG A 126 -14.12 13.77 16.85
CA ARG A 126 -14.89 12.63 17.33
C ARG A 126 -15.52 11.91 16.14
N VAL A 127 -15.29 10.60 16.05
CA VAL A 127 -15.85 9.72 15.02
C VAL A 127 -16.79 8.70 15.64
N TYR A 128 -17.90 8.47 14.94
CA TYR A 128 -18.88 7.45 15.28
C TYR A 128 -18.85 6.37 14.20
N LEU A 129 -18.74 5.12 14.63
CA LEU A 129 -18.60 3.97 13.76
C LEU A 129 -19.70 2.95 14.03
N ASP A 130 -20.37 2.49 12.98
CA ASP A 130 -21.28 1.35 13.03
C ASP A 130 -20.48 0.05 12.94
N HIS A 131 -20.33 -0.63 14.08
CA HIS A 131 -19.57 -1.87 14.17
C HIS A 131 -20.30 -3.10 13.61
N THR A 132 -21.56 -2.96 13.21
CA THR A 132 -22.31 -4.02 12.52
C THR A 132 -21.91 -4.13 11.04
N LYS A 133 -21.35 -3.05 10.47
CA LYS A 133 -20.91 -2.98 9.07
C LYS A 133 -19.39 -2.94 8.99
N ARG A 134 -18.81 -4.09 8.64
CA ARG A 134 -17.36 -4.30 8.50
C ARG A 134 -16.92 -4.17 7.04
N TYR A 135 -15.74 -3.60 6.84
CA TYR A 135 -15.04 -3.55 5.56
C TYR A 135 -13.69 -4.25 5.66
N ALA A 136 -13.02 -4.44 4.52
CA ALA A 136 -11.66 -4.96 4.49
C ALA A 136 -10.72 -4.07 5.34
N PRO A 137 -9.74 -4.64 6.06
CA PRO A 137 -8.84 -3.89 6.93
C PRO A 137 -8.07 -2.78 6.21
N VAL A 138 -7.70 -1.73 6.96
CA VAL A 138 -6.84 -0.63 6.51
C VAL A 138 -5.67 -0.55 7.49
N GLN A 139 -4.43 -0.63 7.00
CA GLN A 139 -3.21 -0.57 7.81
C GLN A 139 -3.26 -1.43 9.08
N THR A 140 -3.68 -2.71 8.94
CA THR A 140 -3.87 -3.70 10.02
C THR A 140 -5.03 -3.47 10.98
N GLN A 141 -5.79 -2.38 10.83
CA GLN A 141 -6.96 -2.08 11.68
C GLN A 141 -8.25 -2.66 11.10
N GLU A 142 -9.08 -3.23 11.98
CA GLU A 142 -10.48 -3.52 11.65
C GLU A 142 -11.17 -2.21 11.22
N THR A 143 -11.89 -2.29 10.11
CA THR A 143 -12.47 -1.13 9.45
C THR A 143 -14.00 -1.22 9.46
N PHE A 144 -14.66 -0.15 9.87
CA PHE A 144 -16.11 -0.10 10.07
C PHE A 144 -16.75 1.05 9.31
N ARG A 145 -18.08 1.13 9.25
CA ARG A 145 -18.76 2.26 8.62
C ARG A 145 -18.74 3.49 9.51
N ILE A 146 -18.23 4.60 8.99
CA ILE A 146 -18.40 5.90 9.63
C ILE A 146 -19.85 6.34 9.45
N THR A 147 -20.51 6.65 10.57
CA THR A 147 -21.87 7.19 10.58
C THR A 147 -21.90 8.68 10.82
N GLN A 148 -20.93 9.20 11.59
CA GLN A 148 -20.87 10.62 11.91
C GLN A 148 -19.43 11.06 12.23
N LEU A 149 -19.11 12.30 11.86
CA LEU A 149 -17.90 13.02 12.22
C LEU A 149 -18.29 14.33 12.93
N GLN A 150 -17.68 14.61 14.08
CA GLN A 150 -17.85 15.84 14.84
C GLN A 150 -16.46 16.46 15.07
N PRO A 151 -16.20 17.70 14.61
CA PRO A 151 -14.95 18.41 14.90
C PRO A 151 -14.82 18.80 16.37
#